data_AF-A0A6N9Q6M7-F1
#
_entry.id   AF-A0A6N9Q6M7-F1
#
_cell.length_a   1.000
_cell.length_b   1.000
_cell.length_c   1.000
_cell.angle_alpha   90.00
_cell.angle_beta   90.00
_cell.angle_gamma   90.00
#
_symmetry.space_group_name_H-M   'P 1'
#
loop_
_entity.id
_entity.type
_entity.pdbx_description
1 polymer ?
#
loop_
_entity_poly.entity_id
_entity_poly.type
_entity_poly.pdbx_seq_one_letter_code
_entity_poly.pdbx_strand_id
1 'polypeptide(L)'
;MDTPQELIDEFVDASVRYGEALEIGDFNQTIIERANIYKIREYVNGSEYVDEFKKLLDHSNDYVRYKTAFCIMPFEPDKAREIIKELSQKSGFWEIGQK
;
A
#
# COMPACT_ATOMS: atom_id res chain seq x y z
N MET A 1 -12.26 18.18 -6.42
CA MET A 1 -11.11 18.05 -5.51
C MET A 1 -11.53 17.00 -4.53
N ASP A 2 -10.95 15.82 -4.67
CA ASP A 2 -11.25 14.70 -3.78
C ASP A 2 -10.79 15.10 -2.37
N THR A 3 -11.65 14.87 -1.39
CA THR A 3 -11.38 15.11 0.02
C THR A 3 -10.26 14.18 0.49
N PRO A 4 -9.58 14.50 1.62
CA PRO A 4 -8.52 13.64 2.16
C PRO A 4 -9.03 12.21 2.44
N GLN A 5 -10.30 12.09 2.83
CA GLN A 5 -10.92 10.80 3.10
C GLN A 5 -11.15 9.99 1.82
N GLU A 6 -11.62 10.61 0.75
CA GLU A 6 -11.82 9.92 -0.55
C GLU A 6 -10.50 9.36 -1.08
N LEU A 7 -9.39 10.11 -0.96
CA LEU A 7 -8.07 9.61 -1.37
C LEU A 7 -7.56 8.46 -0.51
N ILE A 8 -7.84 8.49 0.79
CA ILE A 8 -7.50 7.39 1.71
C ILE A 8 -8.31 6.15 1.36
N ASP A 9 -9.61 6.31 1.14
CA ASP A 9 -10.51 5.20 0.80
C ASP A 9 -10.09 4.57 -0.53
N GLU A 10 -9.83 5.38 -1.57
CA GLU A 10 -9.32 4.91 -2.86
C GLU A 10 -7.99 4.17 -2.72
N PHE A 11 -7.10 4.66 -1.86
CA PHE A 11 -5.80 4.04 -1.62
C PHE A 11 -5.94 2.68 -0.92
N VAL A 12 -6.80 2.62 0.12
CA VAL A 12 -7.10 1.39 0.85
C VAL A 12 -7.67 0.35 -0.11
N ASP A 13 -8.69 0.74 -0.87
CA ASP A 13 -9.35 -0.09 -1.86
C ASP A 13 -8.39 -0.63 -2.93
N ALA A 14 -7.56 0.24 -3.51
CA ALA A 14 -6.58 -0.16 -4.50
C ALA A 14 -5.51 -1.09 -3.90
N SER A 15 -5.12 -0.87 -2.64
CA SER A 15 -4.15 -1.71 -1.93
C SER A 15 -4.71 -3.10 -1.61
N VAL A 16 -5.99 -3.18 -1.23
CA VAL A 16 -6.70 -4.46 -1.03
C VAL A 16 -6.80 -5.22 -2.35
N ARG A 17 -7.31 -4.59 -3.41
CA ARG A 17 -7.43 -5.21 -4.74
C ARG A 17 -6.07 -5.63 -5.32
N TYR A 18 -5.02 -4.86 -5.04
CA TYR A 18 -3.65 -5.25 -5.39
C TYR A 18 -3.25 -6.57 -4.72
N GLY A 19 -3.56 -6.73 -3.43
CA GLY A 19 -3.30 -7.94 -2.67
C GLY A 19 -4.04 -9.14 -3.20
N GLU A 20 -5.37 -9.01 -3.36
CA GLU A 20 -6.24 -10.05 -3.90
C GLU A 20 -5.80 -10.50 -5.30
N ALA A 21 -5.50 -9.54 -6.19
CA ALA A 21 -4.99 -9.82 -7.53
C ALA A 21 -3.66 -10.57 -7.50
N LEU A 22 -2.76 -10.20 -6.57
CA LEU A 22 -1.50 -10.90 -6.39
C LEU A 22 -1.78 -12.35 -5.96
N GLU A 23 -2.61 -12.55 -4.93
CA GLU A 23 -2.96 -13.87 -4.36
C GLU A 23 -3.48 -14.87 -5.38
N ILE A 24 -4.31 -14.40 -6.33
CA ILE A 24 -4.88 -15.25 -7.39
C ILE A 24 -4.03 -15.30 -8.67
N GLY A 25 -2.92 -14.56 -8.74
CA GLY A 25 -2.06 -14.48 -9.93
C GLY A 25 -2.63 -13.63 -11.08
N ASP A 26 -3.57 -12.71 -10.81
CA ASP A 26 -4.06 -11.76 -11.81
C ASP A 26 -3.07 -10.59 -11.94
N PHE A 27 -2.06 -10.80 -12.78
CA PHE A 27 -1.02 -9.79 -13.02
C PHE A 27 -1.54 -8.55 -13.74
N ASN A 28 -2.61 -8.65 -14.53
CA ASN A 28 -3.20 -7.49 -15.19
C ASN A 28 -3.82 -6.56 -14.15
N GLN A 29 -4.61 -7.10 -13.24
CA GLN A 29 -5.20 -6.31 -12.16
C GLN A 29 -4.12 -5.78 -11.20
N THR A 30 -3.08 -6.58 -10.93
CA THR A 30 -1.93 -6.15 -10.12
C THR A 30 -1.24 -4.90 -10.70
N ILE A 31 -1.10 -4.84 -12.03
CA ILE A 31 -0.50 -3.69 -12.73
C ILE A 31 -1.42 -2.46 -12.63
N ILE A 32 -2.72 -2.65 -12.86
CA ILE A 32 -3.73 -1.57 -12.78
C ILE A 32 -3.72 -0.95 -11.39
N GLU A 33 -3.85 -1.76 -10.34
CA GLU A 33 -3.93 -1.23 -8.98
C GLU A 33 -2.60 -0.64 -8.51
N ARG A 34 -1.46 -1.20 -8.96
CA ARG A 34 -0.16 -0.56 -8.73
C ARG A 34 -0.12 0.84 -9.33
N ALA A 35 -0.65 1.04 -10.54
CA ALA A 35 -0.68 2.36 -11.17
C ALA A 35 -1.59 3.34 -10.41
N ASN A 36 -2.74 2.88 -9.92
CA ASN A 36 -3.65 3.70 -9.09
C ASN A 36 -2.97 4.13 -7.78
N ILE A 37 -2.35 3.18 -7.07
CA ILE A 37 -1.59 3.45 -5.85
C ILE A 37 -0.47 4.46 -6.10
N TYR A 38 0.26 4.34 -7.21
CA TYR A 38 1.32 5.28 -7.55
C TYR A 38 0.80 6.70 -7.80
N LYS A 39 -0.35 6.85 -8.47
CA LYS A 39 -0.97 8.17 -8.69
C LYS A 39 -1.33 8.82 -7.36
N ILE A 40 -1.95 8.07 -6.45
CA ILE A 40 -2.32 8.58 -5.12
C ILE A 40 -1.05 8.94 -4.33
N ARG A 41 -0.02 8.10 -4.39
CA ARG A 41 1.28 8.39 -3.75
C ARG A 41 1.89 9.70 -4.23
N GLU A 42 1.91 9.97 -5.54
CA GLU A 42 2.45 11.23 -6.07
C GLU A 42 1.66 12.45 -5.59
N TYR A 43 0.34 12.31 -5.40
CA TYR A 43 -0.49 13.37 -4.82
C TYR A 43 -0.20 13.58 -3.33
N VAL A 44 -0.08 12.49 -2.57
CA VAL A 44 0.19 12.55 -1.12
C VAL A 44 1.60 13.07 -0.85
N ASN A 45 2.56 12.77 -1.71
CA ASN A 45 3.95 13.19 -1.58
C ASN A 45 4.07 14.72 -1.59
N GLY A 46 4.35 15.31 -0.42
CA GLY A 46 4.43 16.77 -0.26
C GLY A 46 3.10 17.47 0.02
N SER A 47 2.02 16.70 0.21
CA SER A 47 0.75 17.22 0.73
C SER A 47 0.73 17.24 2.26
N GLU A 48 -0.25 17.94 2.83
CA GLU A 48 -0.53 17.90 4.28
C GLU A 48 -1.09 16.55 4.76
N TYR A 49 -1.48 15.65 3.84
CA TYR A 49 -2.14 14.37 4.13
C TYR A 49 -1.20 13.21 4.46
N VAL A 50 0.11 13.47 4.45
CA VAL A 50 1.13 12.44 4.73
C VAL A 50 0.93 11.81 6.11
N ASP A 51 0.52 12.59 7.12
CA ASP A 51 0.32 12.10 8.48
C ASP A 51 -0.94 11.24 8.62
N GLU A 52 -2.00 11.51 7.85
CA GLU A 52 -3.17 10.63 7.74
C GLU A 52 -2.78 9.28 7.15
N PHE A 53 -1.98 9.28 6.08
CA PHE A 53 -1.51 8.04 5.45
C PHE A 53 -0.65 7.21 6.40
N LYS A 54 0.16 7.82 7.26
CA LYS A 54 0.95 7.09 8.28
C LYS A 54 0.08 6.27 9.23
N LYS A 55 -1.17 6.67 9.49
CA LYS A 55 -2.10 5.91 10.35
C LYS A 55 -2.47 4.57 9.73
N LEU A 56 -2.35 4.42 8.40
CA LEU A 56 -2.62 3.16 7.69
C LEU A 56 -1.55 2.09 7.91
N LEU A 57 -0.44 2.40 8.57
CA LEU A 57 0.55 1.38 8.98
C LEU A 57 -0.02 0.39 10.02
N ASP A 58 -1.05 0.82 10.76
CA ASP A 58 -1.75 0.00 11.75
C ASP A 58 -3.04 -0.62 11.18
N HIS A 59 -3.25 -0.55 9.87
CA HIS A 59 -4.43 -1.10 9.21
C HIS A 59 -4.47 -2.64 9.31
N SER A 60 -5.66 -3.23 9.38
CA SER A 60 -5.82 -4.69 9.55
C SER A 60 -5.36 -5.51 8.33
N ASN A 61 -5.43 -4.94 7.13
CA ASN A 61 -4.99 -5.57 5.89
C ASN A 61 -3.49 -5.35 5.63
N ASP A 62 -2.74 -6.44 5.46
CA ASP A 62 -1.29 -6.42 5.28
C ASP A 62 -0.82 -5.72 3.99
N TYR A 63 -1.60 -5.78 2.90
CA TYR A 63 -1.26 -5.08 1.66
C TYR A 63 -1.45 -3.57 1.79
N VAL A 64 -2.44 -3.11 2.57
CA VAL A 64 -2.58 -1.69 2.91
C VAL A 64 -1.35 -1.22 3.69
N ARG A 65 -0.92 -1.97 4.71
CA ARG A 65 0.29 -1.65 5.49
C ARG A 65 1.53 -1.63 4.61
N TYR A 66 1.68 -2.64 3.74
CA TYR A 66 2.78 -2.75 2.78
C TYR A 66 2.86 -1.55 1.85
N LYS A 67 1.75 -1.19 1.19
CA LYS A 67 1.70 -0.05 0.27
C LYS A 67 1.91 1.28 0.99
N THR A 68 1.39 1.41 2.20
CA THR A 68 1.63 2.57 3.07
C THR A 68 3.12 2.72 3.36
N ALA A 69 3.80 1.64 3.75
CA ALA A 69 5.25 1.65 4.00
C ALA A 69 6.04 2.13 2.77
N PHE A 70 5.67 1.69 1.56
CA PHE A 70 6.26 2.20 0.31
C PHE A 70 5.99 3.68 0.06
N CYS A 71 4.80 4.18 0.40
CA CYS A 71 4.44 5.58 0.22
C CYS A 71 5.25 6.48 1.14
N ILE A 72 5.41 6.09 2.41
CA ILE A 72 6.11 6.92 3.41
C ILE A 72 7.62 6.76 3.39
N MET A 73 8.17 5.78 2.66
CA MET A 73 9.61 5.50 2.61
C MET A 73 10.50 6.74 2.34
N PRO A 74 10.12 7.71 1.50
CA PRO A 74 10.90 8.94 1.32
C PRO A 74 10.99 9.83 2.58
N PHE A 75 10.05 9.68 3.52
CA PHE A 75 9.92 10.53 4.71
C PHE A 75 10.32 9.82 6.00
N GLU A 76 9.93 8.55 6.13
CA GLU A 76 10.19 7.70 7.31
C GLU A 76 10.80 6.34 6.86
N PRO A 77 12.02 6.34 6.31
CA PRO A 77 12.61 5.15 5.72
C PRO A 77 12.81 4.01 6.72
N ASP A 78 13.15 4.32 7.97
CA ASP A 78 13.40 3.29 8.98
C ASP A 78 12.09 2.60 9.41
N LYS A 79 11.02 3.37 9.63
CA LYS A 79 9.69 2.83 9.95
C LYS A 79 9.12 2.02 8.77
N ALA A 80 9.27 2.52 7.55
CA ALA A 80 8.88 1.79 6.34
C ALA A 80 9.59 0.43 6.24
N ARG A 81 10.91 0.40 6.46
CA ARG A 81 11.71 -0.83 6.44
C ARG A 81 11.30 -1.80 7.54
N GLU A 82 11.01 -1.31 8.74
CA GLU A 82 10.54 -2.12 9.85
C GLU A 82 9.24 -2.85 9.49
N ILE A 83 8.25 -2.13 8.97
CA ILE A 83 6.97 -2.72 8.55
C ILE A 83 7.16 -3.73 7.42
N ILE A 84 7.96 -3.40 6.41
CA ILE A 84 8.25 -4.33 5.31
C ILE A 84 8.94 -5.60 5.84
N LYS A 85 9.85 -5.47 6.81
CA LYS A 85 10.53 -6.60 7.45
C LYS A 85 9.55 -7.45 8.25
N GLU A 86 8.69 -6.83 9.05
CA GLU A 86 7.63 -7.54 9.80
C GLU A 86 6.73 -8.34 8.86
N LEU A 87 6.20 -7.70 7.80
CA LEU A 87 5.35 -8.36 6.82
C LEU A 87 6.09 -9.48 6.08
N SER A 88 7.39 -9.30 5.82
CA SER A 88 8.20 -10.32 5.15
C SER A 88 8.37 -11.61 5.95
N GLN A 89 8.17 -11.55 7.27
CA GLN A 89 8.25 -12.70 8.16
C GLN A 89 6.92 -13.46 8.24
N LYS A 90 5.82 -12.91 7.71
CA LYS A 90 4.54 -13.60 7.64
C LYS A 90 4.59 -14.69 6.58
N SER A 91 4.22 -15.91 7.00
CA SER A 91 4.11 -17.05 6.09
C SER A 91 3.14 -16.74 4.95
N GLY A 92 3.51 -17.11 3.72
CA GLY A 92 2.69 -16.88 2.53
C GLY A 92 2.77 -15.48 1.94
N PHE A 93 3.36 -14.48 2.60
CA PHE A 93 3.36 -13.10 2.11
C PHE A 93 4.15 -12.89 0.80
N TRP A 94 5.21 -13.68 0.58
CA TRP A 94 5.99 -13.65 -0.67
C TRP A 94 5.82 -14.87 -1.56
N GLU A 95 5.09 -15.89 -1.10
CA GLU A 95 4.90 -17.15 -1.86
C GLU A 95 3.85 -17.00 -2.98
N ILE A 96 3.38 -15.77 -3.16
CA ILE A 96 2.28 -15.40 -4.02
C ILE A 96 2.75 -15.39 -5.49
N GLY A 97 2.03 -16.12 -6.35
CA GLY A 97 2.35 -16.25 -7.78
C GLY A 97 3.35 -17.37 -8.13
N GLN A 98 3.64 -18.30 -7.21
CA GLN A 98 4.47 -19.49 -7.48
C GLN A 98 3.69 -20.78 -7.79
N LYS A 99 2.39 -20.69 -8.08
CA LYS A 99 1.57 -21.85 -8.47
C LYS A 99 1.24 -21.86 -9.95
#